data_AF-A0A351VBS2-F1
#
_entry.id   AF-A0A351VBS2-F1
#
_cell.length_a   1.000
_cell.length_b   1.000
_cell.length_c   1.000
_cell.angle_alpha   90.00
_cell.angle_beta   90.00
_cell.angle_gamma   90.00
#
_symmetry.space_group_name_H-M   'P 1'
#
loop_
_entity.id
_entity.type
_entity.pdbx_description
1 polymer ?
#
loop_
_entity_poly.entity_id
_entity_poly.type
_entity_poly.pdbx_seq_one_letter_code
_entity_poly.pdbx_strand_id
1 'polypeptide(L)'
;MNQYIKNAAKPIKKIVPKRKEGQSKEGYRNLLLAKGAGALIFCLALFSVVKGAAAVLPASVTVSSSVNGKLLPISSVETDRKQVALSFEAVHGNGDILKILEILQKHNLHATFFLTGEWVENYPDDVKAILKAGD
;
A
#
# COMPACT_ATOMS: atom_id res chain seq x y z
N MET A 1 -34.83 -24.69 -9.23
CA MET A 1 -33.40 -25.11 -9.11
C MET A 1 -32.77 -25.71 -10.39
N ASN A 2 -33.52 -25.90 -11.49
CA ASN A 2 -33.08 -26.73 -12.63
C ASN A 2 -32.59 -25.94 -13.89
N GLN A 3 -32.72 -24.61 -13.89
CA GLN A 3 -32.41 -23.76 -15.05
C GLN A 3 -31.02 -23.11 -14.99
N TYR A 4 -30.55 -22.77 -13.78
CA TYR A 4 -29.21 -22.21 -13.55
C TYR A 4 -28.09 -23.22 -13.85
N ILE A 5 -28.25 -24.48 -13.42
CA ILE A 5 -27.28 -25.56 -13.70
C ILE A 5 -27.17 -25.82 -15.22
N LYS A 6 -28.30 -25.75 -15.95
CA LYS A 6 -28.31 -25.91 -17.42
C LYS A 6 -27.57 -24.79 -18.14
N ASN A 7 -27.67 -23.56 -17.63
CA ASN A 7 -26.99 -22.40 -18.21
C ASN A 7 -25.49 -22.38 -17.91
N ALA A 8 -25.07 -22.81 -16.71
CA ALA A 8 -23.66 -22.95 -16.35
C ALA A 8 -22.97 -24.13 -17.08
N ALA A 9 -23.71 -25.21 -17.38
CA ALA A 9 -23.16 -26.39 -18.06
C ALA A 9 -23.00 -26.22 -19.58
N LYS A 10 -23.73 -25.30 -20.21
CA LYS A 10 -23.66 -25.02 -21.66
C LYS A 10 -22.26 -24.62 -22.15
N PRO A 11 -21.56 -23.63 -21.53
CA PRO A 11 -20.20 -23.27 -21.95
C PRO A 11 -19.19 -24.39 -21.66
N ILE A 12 -19.33 -25.08 -20.53
CA ILE A 12 -18.44 -26.19 -20.14
C ILE A 12 -18.49 -27.32 -21.17
N LYS A 13 -19.69 -27.68 -21.66
CA LYS A 13 -19.87 -28.70 -22.72
C LYS A 13 -19.24 -28.34 -24.06
N LYS A 14 -18.97 -27.06 -24.34
CA LYS A 14 -18.25 -26.64 -25.56
C LYS A 14 -16.73 -26.79 -25.43
N ILE A 15 -16.20 -26.71 -24.20
CA ILE A 15 -14.77 -26.72 -23.91
C ILE A 15 -14.26 -28.15 -23.69
N VAL A 16 -15.11 -29.04 -23.16
CA VAL A 16 -14.78 -30.44 -22.93
C VAL A 16 -14.74 -31.19 -24.28
N PRO A 17 -13.63 -31.87 -24.63
CA PRO A 17 -13.53 -32.61 -25.88
C PRO A 17 -14.58 -33.73 -25.91
N LYS A 18 -15.30 -33.89 -27.03
CA LYS A 18 -16.25 -35.00 -27.22
C LYS A 18 -15.49 -36.30 -27.51
N ARG A 19 -16.03 -37.42 -27.03
CA ARG A 19 -15.49 -38.77 -27.31
C ARG A 19 -15.55 -39.04 -28.82
N LYS A 20 -14.45 -39.47 -29.43
CA LYS A 20 -14.43 -39.86 -30.85
C LYS A 20 -15.12 -41.22 -31.04
N GLU A 21 -15.76 -41.42 -32.18
CA GLU A 21 -16.39 -42.69 -32.55
C GLU A 21 -15.32 -43.79 -32.66
N GLY A 22 -15.50 -44.91 -31.94
CA GLY A 22 -14.50 -45.99 -31.81
C GLY A 22 -13.50 -45.86 -30.65
N GLN A 23 -13.49 -44.75 -29.89
CA GLN A 23 -12.52 -44.53 -28.81
C GLN A 23 -12.91 -45.28 -27.52
N SER A 24 -12.01 -46.09 -26.93
CA SER A 24 -12.26 -46.83 -25.68
C SER A 24 -12.69 -45.88 -24.53
N LYS A 25 -13.57 -46.36 -23.63
CA LYS A 25 -14.04 -45.58 -22.47
C LYS A 25 -12.87 -45.16 -21.57
N GLU A 26 -11.84 -46.00 -21.44
CA GLU A 26 -10.63 -45.70 -20.68
C GLU A 26 -9.76 -44.65 -21.38
N GLY A 27 -9.60 -44.73 -22.70
CA GLY A 27 -8.84 -43.73 -23.46
C GLY A 27 -9.45 -42.32 -23.38
N TYR A 28 -10.78 -42.21 -23.32
CA TYR A 28 -11.46 -40.93 -23.12
C TYR A 28 -11.30 -40.41 -21.68
N ARG A 29 -11.32 -41.29 -20.66
CA ARG A 29 -11.06 -40.91 -19.25
C ARG A 29 -9.63 -40.39 -19.07
N ASN A 30 -8.63 -41.09 -19.62
CA ASN A 30 -7.23 -40.69 -19.52
C ASN A 30 -6.96 -39.34 -20.22
N LEU A 31 -7.62 -39.07 -21.35
CA LEU A 31 -7.56 -37.78 -22.04
C LEU A 31 -8.14 -36.64 -21.19
N LEU A 32 -9.29 -36.86 -20.54
CA LEU A 32 -9.90 -35.87 -19.67
C LEU A 32 -9.06 -35.62 -18.42
N LEU A 33 -8.48 -36.67 -17.83
CA LEU A 33 -7.58 -36.58 -16.68
C LEU A 33 -6.31 -35.79 -17.02
N ALA A 34 -5.67 -36.07 -18.16
CA ALA A 34 -4.47 -35.36 -18.60
C ALA A 34 -4.73 -33.86 -18.85
N LYS A 35 -5.84 -33.53 -19.52
CA LYS A 35 -6.23 -32.12 -19.73
C LYS A 35 -6.63 -31.41 -18.44
N GLY A 36 -7.33 -32.10 -17.55
CA GLY A 36 -7.69 -31.57 -16.23
C GLY A 36 -6.47 -31.29 -15.37
N ALA A 37 -5.51 -32.21 -15.34
CA ALA A 37 -4.24 -32.04 -14.65
C ALA A 37 -3.43 -30.86 -15.23
N GLY A 38 -3.35 -30.73 -16.56
CA GLY A 38 -2.69 -29.59 -17.21
C GLY A 38 -3.34 -28.25 -16.87
N ALA A 39 -4.67 -28.17 -16.89
CA ALA A 39 -5.40 -26.96 -16.50
C ALA A 39 -5.19 -26.61 -15.02
N LEU A 40 -5.18 -27.61 -14.14
CA LEU A 40 -4.93 -27.42 -12.71
C LEU A 40 -3.52 -26.88 -12.45
N ILE A 41 -2.50 -27.47 -13.08
CA ILE A 41 -1.10 -27.01 -12.97
C ILE A 41 -0.97 -25.57 -13.45
N PHE A 42 -1.61 -25.23 -14.57
CA PHE A 42 -1.62 -23.85 -15.09
C PHE A 42 -2.27 -22.88 -14.11
N CYS A 43 -3.42 -23.22 -13.53
CA CYS A 43 -4.10 -22.40 -12.53
C CYS A 43 -3.25 -22.22 -11.25
N LEU A 44 -2.58 -23.27 -10.79
CA LEU A 44 -1.70 -23.21 -9.62
C LEU A 44 -0.47 -22.34 -9.88
N ALA A 45 0.14 -22.43 -11.07
CA ALA A 45 1.25 -21.57 -11.47
C ALA A 45 0.82 -20.09 -11.52
N LEU A 46 -0.34 -19.80 -12.13
CA LEU A 46 -0.89 -18.45 -12.20
C LEU A 46 -1.15 -17.86 -10.80
N PHE A 47 -1.72 -18.68 -9.91
CA PHE A 47 -1.99 -18.28 -8.53
C PHE A 47 -0.70 -17.97 -7.76
N SER A 48 0.35 -18.77 -7.94
CA SER A 48 1.67 -18.53 -7.33
C SER A 48 2.31 -17.23 -7.82
N VAL A 49 2.22 -16.90 -9.11
CA VAL A 49 2.71 -15.63 -9.65
C VAL A 49 1.95 -14.44 -9.06
N VAL A 50 0.62 -14.52 -8.99
CA VAL A 50 -0.22 -13.45 -8.43
C VAL A 50 0.10 -13.23 -6.94
N LYS A 51 0.25 -14.31 -6.16
CA LYS A 51 0.65 -14.19 -4.75
C LYS A 51 2.06 -13.61 -4.57
N GLY A 52 3.01 -14.03 -5.39
CA GLY A 52 4.38 -13.49 -5.38
C GLY A 52 4.38 -11.99 -5.68
N ALA A 53 3.67 -11.56 -6.72
CA ALA A 53 3.51 -10.15 -7.04
C ALA A 53 2.85 -9.38 -5.88
N ALA A 54 1.72 -9.86 -5.34
CA ALA A 54 1.02 -9.18 -4.24
C ALA A 54 1.86 -9.07 -2.95
N ALA A 55 2.78 -10.02 -2.70
CA ALA A 55 3.65 -9.98 -1.52
C ALA A 55 4.84 -9.02 -1.67
N VAL A 56 5.32 -8.78 -2.89
CA VAL A 56 6.49 -7.93 -3.17
C VAL A 56 6.10 -6.48 -3.46
N LEU A 57 4.93 -6.25 -4.05
CA LEU A 57 4.43 -4.92 -4.41
C LEU A 57 4.21 -3.92 -3.25
N PRO A 58 3.88 -4.29 -2.00
CA PRO A 58 3.68 -3.30 -0.94
C PRO A 58 4.97 -2.61 -0.47
N ALA A 59 6.15 -2.98 -0.98
CA ALA A 59 7.43 -2.40 -0.56
C ALA A 59 7.92 -1.20 -1.40
N SER A 60 7.21 -0.79 -2.47
CA SER A 60 7.68 0.29 -3.36
C SER A 60 6.60 1.26 -3.80
N VAL A 61 5.75 1.69 -2.87
CA VAL A 61 4.89 2.87 -3.11
C VAL A 61 5.78 4.10 -3.05
N THR A 62 6.42 4.44 -4.18
CA THR A 62 7.14 5.71 -4.33
C THR A 62 6.11 6.82 -4.29
N VAL A 63 6.05 7.54 -3.16
CA VAL A 63 5.19 8.70 -2.99
C VAL A 63 5.81 9.86 -3.76
N SER A 64 5.42 10.01 -5.04
CA SER A 64 5.85 11.14 -5.87
C SER A 64 4.74 12.18 -5.90
N SER A 65 4.94 13.31 -5.21
CA SER A 65 4.10 14.50 -5.38
C SER A 65 4.51 15.22 -6.68
N SER A 66 4.16 14.65 -7.82
CA SER A 66 4.42 15.27 -9.13
C SER A 66 3.13 15.53 -9.88
N VAL A 67 2.93 16.78 -10.30
CA VAL A 67 1.89 17.17 -11.27
C VAL A 67 2.61 17.52 -12.56
N ASN A 68 2.29 16.82 -13.66
CA ASN A 68 2.93 16.99 -14.96
C ASN A 68 4.48 16.90 -14.93
N GLY A 69 5.04 16.01 -14.09
CA GLY A 69 6.49 15.80 -13.97
C GLY A 69 7.24 16.87 -13.16
N LYS A 70 6.52 17.85 -12.58
CA LYS A 70 7.10 18.83 -11.64
C LYS A 70 6.86 18.38 -10.21
N LEU A 71 7.92 18.24 -9.43
CA LEU A 71 7.82 18.02 -7.99
C LEU A 71 7.18 19.24 -7.33
N LEU A 72 6.09 19.02 -6.62
CA LEU A 72 5.41 20.04 -5.83
C LEU A 72 5.83 19.93 -4.36
N PRO A 73 5.84 21.04 -3.61
CA PRO A 73 6.01 21.00 -2.17
C PRO A 73 4.96 20.09 -1.52
N ILE A 74 5.38 19.30 -0.53
CA ILE A 74 4.47 18.44 0.22
C ILE A 74 3.72 19.30 1.23
N SER A 75 2.45 19.59 0.95
CA SER A 75 1.56 20.31 1.88
C SER A 75 0.60 19.37 2.63
N SER A 76 0.41 18.15 2.12
CA SER A 76 -0.42 17.10 2.74
C SER A 76 0.00 15.74 2.20
N VAL A 77 -0.39 14.68 2.91
CA VAL A 77 -0.20 13.29 2.48
C VAL A 77 -1.53 12.56 2.54
N GLU A 78 -1.74 11.63 1.62
CA GLU A 78 -2.93 10.77 1.66
C GLU A 78 -2.82 9.78 2.83
N THR A 79 -3.87 9.71 3.64
CA THR A 79 -3.95 8.82 4.80
C THR A 79 -5.39 8.50 5.12
N ASP A 80 -5.64 7.26 5.55
CA ASP A 80 -6.92 6.77 6.07
C ASP A 80 -7.15 7.16 7.54
N ARG A 81 -6.12 7.65 8.23
CA ARG A 81 -6.17 8.06 9.64
C ARG A 81 -6.61 9.52 9.76
N LYS A 82 -7.48 9.81 10.72
CA LYS A 82 -7.84 11.19 11.10
C LYS A 82 -6.73 11.84 11.92
N GLN A 83 -5.66 12.27 11.26
CA GLN A 83 -4.47 12.83 11.88
C GLN A 83 -4.09 14.17 11.24
N VAL A 84 -3.44 15.03 12.02
CA VAL A 84 -2.82 16.28 11.57
C VAL A 84 -1.36 16.29 12.03
N ALA A 85 -0.50 16.95 11.25
CA ALA A 85 0.88 17.20 11.64
C ALA A 85 1.03 18.67 12.06
N LEU A 86 1.71 18.93 13.17
CA LEU A 86 1.98 20.28 13.66
C LEU A 86 3.42 20.67 13.29
N SER A 87 3.57 21.84 12.68
CA SER A 87 4.87 22.45 12.41
C SER A 87 4.89 23.92 12.80
N PHE A 88 6.03 24.38 13.31
CA PHE A 88 6.25 25.77 13.73
C PHE A 88 7.46 26.35 12.98
N GLU A 89 7.39 27.63 12.63
CA GLU A 89 8.50 28.39 12.07
C GLU A 89 9.01 29.39 13.11
N ALA A 90 10.30 29.32 13.42
CA ALA A 90 10.95 30.26 14.32
C ALA A 90 11.86 31.20 13.53
N VAL A 91 11.39 32.43 13.37
CA VAL A 91 12.09 33.47 12.59
C VAL A 91 12.49 34.64 13.47
N HIS A 92 11.66 35.05 14.44
CA HIS A 92 11.92 36.17 15.33
C HIS A 92 11.34 35.91 16.73
N GLY A 93 12.07 36.30 17.77
CA GLY A 93 11.65 36.15 19.17
C GLY A 93 11.56 34.69 19.63
N ASN A 94 11.50 34.48 20.95
CA ASN A 94 11.48 33.15 21.57
C ASN A 94 10.52 33.02 22.77
N GLY A 95 9.75 34.08 23.08
CA GLY A 95 9.01 34.19 24.34
C GLY A 95 8.00 33.08 24.62
N ASP A 96 7.47 32.43 23.58
CA ASP A 96 6.45 31.38 23.71
C ASP A 96 7.02 29.97 23.62
N ILE A 97 8.30 29.77 23.29
CA ILE A 97 8.87 28.43 23.00
C ILE A 97 8.66 27.48 24.18
N LEU A 98 9.03 27.89 25.39
CA LEU A 98 8.90 27.03 26.58
C LEU A 98 7.44 26.64 26.86
N LYS A 99 6.52 27.57 26.67
CA LYS A 99 5.08 27.33 26.85
C LYS A 99 4.53 26.39 25.79
N ILE A 100 4.97 26.54 24.54
CA ILE A 100 4.62 25.62 23.45
C ILE A 100 5.12 24.21 23.78
N LEU A 101 6.38 24.06 24.19
CA LEU A 101 6.96 22.76 24.56
C LEU A 101 6.23 22.13 25.76
N GLU A 102 5.86 22.92 26.77
CA GLU A 102 5.06 22.46 27.91
C GLU A 102 3.70 21.91 27.46
N ILE A 103 2.99 22.62 26.56
CA ILE A 103 1.69 22.18 26.04
C ILE A 103 1.83 20.90 25.22
N LEU A 104 2.83 20.83 24.35
CA LEU A 104 3.10 19.63 23.53
C LEU A 104 3.37 18.42 24.44
N GLN A 105 4.22 18.58 25.45
CA GLN A 105 4.53 17.52 26.41
C GLN A 105 3.30 17.10 27.21
N LYS A 106 2.51 18.06 27.72
CA LYS A 106 1.27 17.79 28.46
C LYS A 106 0.28 16.94 27.67
N HIS A 107 0.23 17.13 26.35
CA HIS A 107 -0.65 16.37 25.46
C HIS A 107 0.04 15.16 24.80
N ASN A 108 1.31 14.88 25.14
CA ASN A 108 2.12 13.83 24.54
C ASN A 108 2.15 13.92 23.00
N LEU A 109 2.33 15.14 22.48
CA LEU A 109 2.37 15.45 21.05
C LEU A 109 3.79 15.75 20.60
N HIS A 110 4.12 15.28 19.41
CA HIS A 110 5.35 15.64 18.71
C HIS A 110 5.03 16.69 17.65
N ALA A 111 5.97 17.62 17.42
CA ALA A 111 5.86 18.66 16.40
C ALA A 111 7.21 18.92 15.74
N THR A 112 7.19 19.47 14.53
CA THR A 112 8.40 19.84 13.78
C THR A 112 8.66 21.33 13.90
N PHE A 113 9.89 21.72 14.24
CA PHE A 113 10.31 23.11 14.28
C PHE A 113 11.28 23.42 13.13
N PHE A 114 10.94 24.42 12.31
CA PHE A 114 11.80 24.96 11.28
C PHE A 114 12.44 26.25 11.81
N LEU A 115 13.75 26.21 12.00
CA LEU A 115 14.52 27.28 12.63
C LEU A 115 15.43 27.94 11.58
N THR A 116 15.45 29.27 11.52
CA THR A 116 16.44 29.98 10.69
C THR A 116 17.82 29.94 11.34
N GLY A 117 18.88 30.10 10.53
CA GLY A 117 20.26 30.12 11.04
C GLY A 117 20.49 31.22 12.08
N GLU A 118 20.04 32.44 11.79
CA GLU A 118 20.11 33.57 12.73
C GLU A 118 19.36 33.28 14.04
N TRP A 119 18.19 32.63 13.98
CA TRP A 119 17.44 32.29 15.18
C TRP A 119 18.20 31.28 16.05
N VAL A 120 18.83 30.28 15.44
CA VAL A 120 19.67 29.28 16.13
C VAL A 120 20.86 29.96 16.83
N GLU A 121 21.49 30.92 16.18
CA GLU A 121 22.60 31.69 16.75
C GLU A 121 22.17 32.58 17.92
N ASN A 122 20.99 33.20 17.82
CA ASN A 122 20.47 34.11 18.84
C ASN A 122 19.85 33.39 20.05
N TYR A 123 19.29 32.18 19.86
CA TYR A 123 18.55 31.44 20.89
C TYR A 123 19.03 29.98 21.05
N PRO A 124 20.33 29.72 21.29
CA PRO A 124 20.89 28.37 21.29
C PRO A 124 20.34 27.49 22.42
N ASP A 125 19.91 28.06 23.53
CA ASP A 125 19.34 27.29 24.64
C ASP A 125 17.91 26.83 24.36
N ASP A 126 17.12 27.63 23.64
CA ASP A 126 15.81 27.20 23.17
C ASP A 126 15.92 26.10 22.10
N VAL A 127 16.94 26.15 21.23
CA VAL A 127 17.24 25.06 20.28
C VAL A 127 17.50 23.75 21.03
N LYS A 128 18.32 23.79 22.09
CA LYS A 128 18.58 22.61 22.93
C LYS A 128 17.32 22.14 23.66
N ALA A 129 16.47 23.07 24.11
CA ALA A 129 15.20 22.72 24.74
C ALA A 129 14.25 22.02 23.77
N ILE A 130 14.14 22.52 22.54
CA ILE A 130 13.36 21.88 21.46
C ILE A 130 13.89 20.47 21.19
N LEU A 131 15.21 20.30 21.04
CA LEU A 131 15.83 19.00 20.80
C LEU A 131 15.53 18.03 21.96
N LYS A 132 15.75 18.46 23.20
CA LYS A 132 15.54 17.65 24.40
C LYS A 132 14.08 17.22 24.60
N ALA A 133 13.12 18.05 24.16
CA ALA A 133 11.70 17.75 24.27
C ALA A 133 11.20 16.74 23.21
N GLY A 134 12.00 16.47 22.17
CA GLY A 134 11.64 15.57 21.07
C GLY A 134 12.12 14.11 21.21
N ASP A 135 12.95 13.82 22.22
CA ASP A 135 13.42 12.47 22.58
C ASP A 135 12.44 11.76 23.54
#